data_AF-A0A2E2T4Y4-F1
#
_entry.id   AF-A0A2E2T4Y4-F1
#
_cell.length_a   1.000
_cell.length_b   1.000
_cell.length_c   1.000
_cell.angle_alpha   90.00
_cell.angle_beta   90.00
_cell.angle_gamma   90.00
#
_symmetry.space_group_name_H-M   'P 1'
#
loop_
_entity.id
_entity.type
_entity.pdbx_description
1 polymer ?
#
loop_
_entity_poly.entity_id
_entity_poly.type
_entity_poly.pdbx_seq_one_letter_code
_entity_poly.pdbx_strand_id
1 'polypeptide(L)'
;MSGIPNLNLLYEGPEGIVVCHVWEGRYVIHSELYNPEPTLDDLKAAQKISHTIDEAFKEKGIKELYTWGENDTHARYNKFLGFKETGRVMNSTFVDSAYPIEVLEYRKELN
;
A
#
# COMPACT_ATOMS: atom_id res chain seq x y z
N MET A 1 -11.28 -12.14 -14.79
CA MET A 1 -11.38 -10.67 -14.93
C MET A 1 -10.05 -10.10 -14.50
N SER A 2 -9.28 -9.60 -15.46
CA SER A 2 -7.93 -9.05 -15.29
C SER A 2 -8.02 -7.53 -15.20
N GLY A 3 -7.54 -6.98 -14.08
CA GLY A 3 -7.61 -5.56 -13.73
C GLY A 3 -8.22 -5.43 -12.33
N ILE A 4 -7.50 -4.76 -11.43
CA ILE A 4 -8.02 -4.44 -10.09
C ILE A 4 -9.17 -3.43 -10.28
N PRO A 5 -10.44 -3.82 -10.06
CA PRO A 5 -11.56 -2.91 -10.22
C PRO A 5 -11.48 -1.86 -9.10
N ASN A 6 -11.57 -0.58 -9.46
CA ASN A 6 -11.61 0.58 -8.54
C ASN A 6 -10.27 1.00 -7.91
N LEU A 7 -9.25 1.33 -8.71
CA LEU A 7 -8.17 2.21 -8.21
C LEU A 7 -8.70 3.64 -8.06
N ASN A 8 -8.81 4.12 -6.81
CA ASN A 8 -8.99 5.52 -6.49
C ASN A 8 -7.61 6.13 -6.20
N LEU A 9 -7.24 7.15 -6.97
CA LEU A 9 -6.05 7.95 -6.70
C LEU A 9 -6.23 8.69 -5.36
N LEU A 10 -5.36 8.43 -4.40
CA LEU A 10 -5.34 9.13 -3.11
C LEU A 10 -4.31 10.25 -3.09
N TYR A 11 -3.20 10.05 -3.79
CA TYR A 11 -2.11 11.02 -3.86
C TYR A 11 -1.30 10.80 -5.14
N GLU A 12 -0.89 11.89 -5.77
CA GLU A 12 0.13 11.92 -6.82
C GLU A 12 1.00 13.16 -6.63
N GLY A 13 2.31 12.98 -6.61
CA GLY A 13 3.28 14.04 -6.39
C GLY A 13 4.67 13.67 -6.93
N PRO A 14 5.64 14.58 -6.82
CA PRO A 14 7.00 14.33 -7.30
C PRO A 14 7.68 13.15 -6.59
N GLU A 15 7.27 12.82 -5.37
CA GLU A 15 7.79 11.71 -4.57
C GLU A 15 7.26 10.36 -5.07
N GLY A 16 6.05 10.33 -5.63
CA GLY A 16 5.37 9.08 -5.98
C GLY A 16 3.85 9.17 -6.07
N ILE A 17 3.23 8.00 -6.00
CA ILE A 17 1.79 7.81 -6.13
C ILE A 17 1.26 6.91 -5.02
N VAL A 18 0.07 7.22 -4.52
CA VAL A 18 -0.68 6.35 -3.60
C VAL A 18 -2.09 6.16 -4.13
N VAL A 19 -2.50 4.90 -4.19
CA VAL A 19 -3.82 4.49 -4.68
C VAL A 19 -4.47 3.56 -3.68
N CYS A 20 -5.80 3.56 -3.67
CA CYS A 20 -6.59 2.63 -2.88
C CYS A 20 -7.57 1.90 -3.75
N HIS A 21 -7.75 0.61 -3.49
CA HIS A 21 -8.82 -0.17 -4.09
C HIS A 21 -9.51 -1.07 -3.07
N VAL A 22 -10.72 -1.49 -3.40
CA VAL A 22 -11.51 -2.38 -2.56
C VAL A 22 -11.39 -3.80 -3.10
N TRP A 23 -10.76 -4.70 -2.32
CA TRP A 23 -10.61 -6.12 -2.65
C TRP A 23 -11.23 -6.98 -1.55
N GLU A 24 -12.17 -7.86 -1.89
CA GLU A 24 -12.87 -8.72 -0.90
C GLU A 24 -13.43 -7.92 0.30
N GLY A 25 -13.88 -6.67 0.08
CA GLY A 25 -14.38 -5.77 1.13
C GLY A 25 -13.30 -5.09 1.97
N ARG A 26 -12.01 -5.24 1.62
CA ARG A 26 -10.87 -4.61 2.28
C ARG A 26 -10.34 -3.43 1.48
N TYR A 27 -9.95 -2.37 2.17
CA TYR A 27 -9.27 -1.23 1.56
C TYR A 27 -7.76 -1.51 1.48
N VAL A 28 -7.27 -1.70 0.26
CA VAL A 28 -5.87 -2.02 -0.04
C VAL A 28 -5.17 -0.79 -0.58
N ILE A 29 -4.14 -0.34 0.12
CA ILE A 29 -3.28 0.79 -0.24
C ILE A 29 -2.07 0.26 -1.01
N HIS A 30 -1.82 0.85 -2.17
CA HIS A 30 -0.59 0.66 -2.93
C HIS A 30 0.13 1.99 -3.02
N SER A 31 1.41 1.99 -2.66
CA SER A 31 2.25 3.16 -2.57
C SER A 31 3.53 2.90 -3.33
N GLU A 32 3.84 3.73 -4.32
CA GLU A 32 5.05 3.61 -5.12
C GLU A 32 5.82 4.93 -5.06
N LEU A 33 7.11 4.85 -4.73
CA LEU A 33 8.01 5.98 -4.80
C LEU A 33 8.67 5.99 -6.18
N TYR A 34 8.71 7.14 -6.84
CA TYR A 34 9.36 7.25 -8.16
C TYR A 34 10.89 7.21 -8.06
N ASN A 35 11.45 7.53 -6.90
CA ASN A 35 12.88 7.43 -6.64
C ASN A 35 13.24 6.00 -6.18
N PRO A 36 14.03 5.22 -6.96
CA PRO A 36 14.42 3.87 -6.58
C PRO A 36 15.38 3.83 -5.38
N GLU A 37 16.06 4.94 -5.08
CA GLU A 37 16.91 5.13 -3.90
C GLU A 37 16.36 6.29 -3.07
N PRO A 38 15.24 6.10 -2.34
CA PRO A 38 14.55 7.17 -1.65
C PRO A 38 15.45 7.82 -0.59
N THR A 39 15.49 9.14 -0.60
CA THR A 39 16.18 9.93 0.40
C THR A 39 15.44 9.91 1.73
N LEU A 40 16.10 10.35 2.80
CA LEU A 40 15.44 10.51 4.10
C LEU A 40 14.23 11.45 4.04
N ASP A 41 14.29 12.48 3.19
CA ASP A 41 13.18 13.43 3.06
C ASP A 41 12.03 12.84 2.26
N ASP A 42 12.30 12.00 1.25
CA ASP A 42 11.26 11.21 0.55
C ASP A 42 10.51 10.30 1.54
N LEU A 43 11.24 9.64 2.45
CA LEU A 43 10.65 8.79 3.47
C LEU A 43 9.78 9.57 4.47
N LYS A 44 10.23 10.76 4.90
CA LYS A 44 9.41 11.63 5.76
C LYS A 44 8.16 12.13 5.05
N ALA A 45 8.27 12.50 3.77
CA ALA A 45 7.14 12.92 2.96
C ALA A 45 6.12 11.78 2.84
N ALA A 46 6.57 10.58 2.51
CA ALA A 46 5.74 9.39 2.43
C ALA A 46 5.04 9.06 3.75
N GLN A 47 5.74 9.18 4.88
CA GLN A 47 5.13 8.98 6.20
C GLN A 47 4.02 10.00 6.47
N LYS A 48 4.25 11.28 6.12
CA LYS A 48 3.24 12.34 6.27
C LYS A 48 2.02 12.10 5.38
N ILE A 49 2.23 11.73 4.11
CA ILE A 49 1.16 11.39 3.17
C ILE A 49 0.36 10.20 3.70
N SER A 50 1.04 9.15 4.16
CA SER A 50 0.38 7.99 4.77
C SER A 50 -0.45 8.39 5.98
N HIS A 51 0.03 9.30 6.83
CA HIS A 51 -0.73 9.76 7.99
C HIS A 51 -1.98 10.54 7.59
N THR A 52 -1.90 11.42 6.60
CA THR A 52 -3.08 12.14 6.08
C THR A 52 -4.12 11.18 5.50
N ILE A 53 -3.68 10.14 4.80
CA ILE A 53 -4.58 9.08 4.30
C ILE A 53 -5.20 8.33 5.48
N ASP A 54 -4.41 7.91 6.46
CA ASP A 54 -4.89 7.20 7.65
C ASP A 54 -6.02 7.99 8.35
N GLU A 55 -5.82 9.30 8.59
CA GLU A 55 -6.85 10.17 9.21
C GLU A 55 -8.11 10.31 8.35
N ALA A 56 -7.98 10.48 7.03
CA ALA A 56 -9.13 10.57 6.12
C ALA A 56 -9.98 9.28 6.11
N PHE A 57 -9.35 8.12 6.31
CA PHE A 57 -10.05 6.84 6.44
C PHE A 57 -10.70 6.68 7.82
N LYS A 58 -10.04 7.13 8.89
CA LYS A 58 -10.64 7.18 10.25
C LYS A 58 -11.90 8.03 10.29
N GLU A 59 -11.89 9.20 9.67
CA GLU A 59 -13.05 10.09 9.58
C GLU A 59 -14.27 9.43 8.89
N LYS A 60 -14.01 8.46 8.02
CA LYS A 60 -15.03 7.64 7.34
C LYS A 60 -15.44 6.40 8.13
N GLY A 61 -14.91 6.21 9.34
CA GLY A 61 -15.19 5.06 10.20
C GLY A 61 -14.44 3.78 9.81
N ILE A 62 -13.43 3.88 8.93
CA ILE A 62 -12.59 2.74 8.56
C ILE A 62 -11.54 2.51 9.65
N LYS A 63 -11.40 1.25 10.07
CA LYS A 63 -10.53 0.85 11.19
C LYS A 63 -9.28 0.10 10.75
N GLU A 64 -9.25 -0.39 9.53
CA GLU A 64 -8.17 -1.22 9.03
C GLU A 64 -7.86 -0.89 7.57
N LEU A 65 -6.57 -0.81 7.26
CA LEU A 65 -6.04 -0.73 5.91
C LEU A 65 -5.14 -1.93 5.65
N TYR A 66 -5.07 -2.34 4.39
CA TYR A 66 -4.29 -3.48 3.93
C TYR A 66 -3.28 -3.03 2.87
N THR A 67 -2.21 -3.78 2.69
CA THR A 67 -1.26 -3.61 1.59
C THR A 67 -0.55 -4.93 1.32
N TRP A 68 0.19 -5.02 0.21
CA TRP A 68 0.93 -6.21 -0.17
C TRP A 68 2.42 -5.92 -0.33
N GLY A 69 3.26 -6.88 0.05
CA GLY A 69 4.70 -6.84 -0.11
C GLY A 69 5.16 -7.89 -1.13
N GLU A 70 5.75 -7.43 -2.22
CA GLU A 70 6.21 -8.27 -3.33
C GLU A 70 7.68 -8.68 -3.18
N ASN A 71 8.46 -7.87 -2.47
CA ASN A 71 9.90 -8.04 -2.27
C ASN A 71 10.33 -7.42 -0.93
N ASP A 72 11.60 -7.60 -0.56
CA ASP A 72 12.15 -7.08 0.69
C ASP A 72 12.09 -5.56 0.83
N THR A 73 12.13 -4.83 -0.28
CA THR A 73 12.01 -3.36 -0.27
C THR A 73 10.60 -2.95 0.13
N HIS A 74 9.57 -3.57 -0.47
CA HIS A 74 8.18 -3.34 -0.09
C HIS A 74 7.93 -3.76 1.38
N ALA A 75 8.51 -4.89 1.82
CA ALA A 75 8.39 -5.34 3.20
C ALA A 75 8.94 -4.31 4.21
N ARG A 76 10.14 -3.76 3.95
CA ARG A 76 10.73 -2.70 4.78
C ARG A 76 9.90 -1.42 4.77
N TYR A 77 9.42 -1.02 3.60
CA TYR A 77 8.63 0.19 3.43
C TYR A 77 7.25 0.09 4.12
N ASN A 78 6.56 -1.03 3.98
CA ASN A 78 5.30 -1.31 4.67
C ASN A 78 5.47 -1.23 6.20
N LYS A 79 6.55 -1.82 6.73
CA LYS A 79 6.89 -1.72 8.16
C LYS A 79 7.15 -0.28 8.59
N PHE A 80 7.88 0.49 7.79
CA PHE A 80 8.14 1.91 8.04
C PHE A 80 6.85 2.74 8.10
N LEU A 81 5.89 2.45 7.21
CA LEU A 81 4.58 3.11 7.20
C LEU A 81 3.62 2.62 8.31
N GLY A 82 4.04 1.68 9.15
CA GLY A 82 3.25 1.18 10.29
C GLY A 82 2.34 -0.02 9.98
N PHE A 83 2.50 -0.64 8.82
CA PHE A 83 1.83 -1.91 8.53
C PHE A 83 2.55 -3.09 9.18
N LYS A 84 1.78 -4.09 9.60
CA LYS A 84 2.26 -5.34 10.21
C LYS A 84 1.90 -6.52 9.33
N GLU A 85 2.80 -7.48 9.21
CA GLU A 85 2.56 -8.72 8.46
C GLU A 85 1.39 -9.49 9.09
N THR A 86 0.50 -9.99 8.24
CA THR A 86 -0.64 -10.84 8.66
C THR A 86 -0.29 -12.33 8.66
N GLY A 87 0.77 -12.72 7.94
CA GLY A 87 1.10 -14.11 7.65
C GLY A 87 0.30 -14.73 6.51
N ARG A 88 -0.67 -14.00 5.93
CA ARG A 88 -1.43 -14.46 4.75
C ARG A 88 -0.63 -14.18 3.47
N VAL A 89 -0.52 -15.19 2.62
CA VAL A 89 -0.02 -15.06 1.24
C VAL A 89 -1.23 -14.84 0.33
N MET A 90 -1.13 -13.84 -0.53
CA MET A 90 -2.14 -13.49 -1.52
C MET A 90 -1.64 -13.92 -2.89
N ASN A 91 -2.50 -14.60 -3.65
CA ASN A 91 -2.21 -14.95 -5.03
C ASN A 91 -2.55 -13.78 -5.94
N SER A 92 -1.54 -13.21 -6.58
CA SER A 92 -1.70 -12.30 -7.70
C SER A 92 -2.40 -13.04 -8.84
N THR A 93 -3.46 -12.43 -9.38
CA THR A 93 -4.11 -12.94 -10.61
C THR A 93 -3.46 -12.36 -11.88
N PHE A 94 -2.39 -11.57 -11.72
CA PHE A 94 -1.65 -10.99 -12.83
C PHE A 94 -0.80 -12.07 -13.49
N VAL A 95 -1.02 -12.28 -14.79
CA VAL A 95 -0.30 -13.25 -15.63
C VAL A 95 0.96 -12.60 -16.25
N ASP A 96 1.46 -11.54 -15.64
CA ASP A 96 2.65 -10.84 -16.10
C ASP A 96 3.88 -11.44 -15.39
N SER A 97 4.86 -11.85 -16.19
CA SER A 97 6.14 -12.37 -15.70
C SER A 97 6.90 -11.41 -14.77
N ALA A 98 6.59 -10.11 -14.81
CA ALA A 98 7.21 -9.10 -13.97
C ALA A 98 6.60 -9.03 -12.56
N TYR A 99 5.42 -9.63 -12.32
CA TYR A 99 4.74 -9.60 -11.03
C TYR A 99 4.80 -10.97 -10.34
N PRO A 100 5.21 -11.04 -9.06
CA PRO A 100 5.21 -12.30 -8.34
C PRO A 100 3.78 -12.85 -8.19
N ILE A 101 3.65 -14.16 -8.38
CA ILE A 101 2.38 -14.89 -8.25
C ILE A 101 1.89 -14.86 -6.79
N GLU A 102 2.80 -14.78 -5.84
CA GLU A 102 2.52 -14.78 -4.40
C GLU A 102 3.09 -13.51 -3.75
N VAL A 103 2.24 -12.77 -3.04
CA VAL A 103 2.62 -11.55 -2.31
C VAL A 103 2.18 -11.63 -0.85
N LEU A 104 2.96 -11.10 0.07
CA LEU A 104 2.63 -11.14 1.50
C LEU A 104 1.66 -10.02 1.87
N GLU A 105 0.60 -10.34 2.61
CA GLU A 105 -0.37 -9.36 3.10
C GLU A 105 0.07 -8.71 4.41
N TYR A 106 -0.07 -7.39 4.45
CA TYR A 106 0.15 -6.57 5.62
C TYR A 106 -1.13 -5.82 5.98
N ARG A 107 -1.30 -5.52 7.27
CA ARG A 107 -2.43 -4.77 7.84
C ARG A 107 -1.95 -3.63 8.72
N LYS A 108 -2.62 -2.49 8.64
CA LYS A 108 -2.49 -1.37 9.58
C LYS A 108 -3.82 -1.15 10.29
N GLU A 109 -3.78 -1.08 11.60
CA GLU A 109 -4.91 -0.70 12.44
C GLU A 109 -4.94 0.83 12.56
N LEU A 110 -6.10 1.41 12.28
CA LEU A 110 -6.39 2.83 12.40
C LEU A 110 -7.13 3.05 13.73
N ASN A 111 -6.37 3.35 14.78
CA ASN A 111 -6.90 3.69 16.11
C ASN A 111 -7.27 5.18 16.21
#